data_AF-A0A516V5I6-F1
#
_entry.id   AF-A0A516V5I6-F1
#
_cell.length_a   1.000
_cell.length_b   1.000
_cell.length_c   1.000
_cell.angle_alpha   90.00
_cell.angle_beta   90.00
_cell.angle_gamma   90.00
#
_symmetry.space_group_name_H-M   'P 1'
#
loop_
_entity.id
_entity.type
_entity.pdbx_description
1 polymer ?
#
loop_
_entity_poly.entity_id
_entity_poly.type
_entity_poly.pdbx_seq_one_letter_code
_entity_poly.pdbx_strand_id
1 'polypeptide(L)' 'MPEKRNKRERFVELGETRVRKAAQFLRLIGNLSNTSNYEYTAEDAQKILTALDNEMKLLKAKFQAGIARRSRDEFKLG' A
#
# COMPACT_ATOMS: atom_id res chain seq x y z
N MET A 1 11.12 -27.34 16.73
CA MET A 1 11.25 -25.88 16.51
C MET A 1 10.58 -25.49 15.18
N PRO A 2 9.35 -24.94 15.13
CA PRO A 2 8.73 -24.50 13.87
C PRO A 2 8.26 -23.02 13.90
N GLU A 3 9.12 -22.07 14.24
CA GLU A 3 8.77 -20.63 14.26
C GLU A 3 8.78 -19.95 12.88
N LYS A 4 9.54 -20.49 11.91
CA LYS A 4 9.77 -19.82 10.60
C LYS A 4 8.62 -19.95 9.61
N ARG A 5 7.85 -21.05 9.63
CA ARG A 5 6.69 -21.24 8.72
C ARG A 5 5.60 -20.21 9.00
N ASN A 6 5.35 -19.91 10.28
CA ASN A 6 4.29 -19.01 10.72
C ASN A 6 4.48 -17.55 10.25
N LYS A 7 5.70 -16.99 10.29
CA LYS A 7 5.92 -15.57 9.92
C LYS A 7 5.66 -15.28 8.44
N ARG A 8 6.03 -16.20 7.55
CA ARG A 8 5.79 -16.04 6.10
C ARG A 8 4.33 -16.25 5.77
N GLU A 9 3.70 -17.31 6.29
CA GLU A 9 2.28 -17.60 6.08
C GLU A 9 1.41 -16.45 6.58
N ARG A 10 1.67 -15.95 7.80
CA ARG A 10 0.98 -14.78 8.35
C ARG A 10 1.20 -13.52 7.52
N PHE A 11 2.39 -13.32 6.95
CA PHE A 11 2.63 -12.19 6.04
C PHE A 11 1.79 -12.32 4.76
N VAL A 12 1.72 -13.51 4.16
CA VAL A 12 0.93 -13.75 2.94
C VAL A 12 -0.55 -13.54 3.23
N GLU A 13 -1.10 -14.17 4.28
CA GLU A 13 -2.51 -14.05 4.66
C GLU A 13 -2.93 -12.59 4.93
N LEU A 14 -2.13 -11.88 5.73
CA LEU A 14 -2.38 -10.47 6.02
C LEU A 14 -2.20 -9.61 4.76
N GLY A 15 -1.21 -9.91 3.93
CA GLY A 15 -0.93 -9.21 2.68
C GLY A 15 -2.12 -9.32 1.72
N GLU A 16 -2.56 -10.54 1.42
CA GLU A 16 -3.68 -10.81 0.53
C GLU A 16 -4.96 -10.15 1.02
N THR A 17 -5.27 -10.28 2.32
CA THR A 17 -6.47 -9.69 2.91
C THR A 17 -6.46 -8.16 2.82
N ARG A 18 -5.32 -7.52 3.14
CA ARG A 18 -5.20 -6.05 3.12
C ARG A 18 -5.19 -5.50 1.71
N VAL A 19 -4.47 -6.14 0.78
CA VAL A 19 -4.43 -5.72 -0.63
C VAL A 19 -5.82 -5.85 -1.26
N ARG A 20 -6.55 -6.94 -0.98
CA ARG A 20 -7.92 -7.13 -1.48
C ARG A 20 -8.86 -6.02 -0.99
N LYS A 21 -8.81 -5.70 0.30
CA LYS A 21 -9.62 -4.60 0.88
C LYS A 21 -9.24 -3.25 0.30
N ALA A 22 -7.94 -2.95 0.19
CA ALA A 22 -7.47 -1.70 -0.41
C ALA A 22 -7.94 -1.56 -1.87
N ALA A 23 -7.83 -2.62 -2.68
CA ALA A 23 -8.31 -2.62 -4.05
C ALA A 23 -9.83 -2.40 -4.13
N GLN A 24 -10.60 -2.99 -3.22
CA GLN A 24 -12.05 -2.75 -3.12
C GLN A 24 -12.35 -1.28 -2.80
N PHE A 25 -11.68 -0.68 -1.80
CA PHE A 25 -11.88 0.73 -1.47
C PHE A 25 -11.49 1.66 -2.62
N LEU A 26 -10.39 1.38 -3.33
CA LEU A 26 -10.00 2.16 -4.51
C LEU A 26 -11.08 2.13 -5.60
N ARG A 27 -11.72 0.98 -5.83
CA ARG A 27 -12.86 0.89 -6.76
C ARG A 27 -14.05 1.71 -6.30
N LEU A 28 -14.39 1.65 -5.01
CA LEU A 28 -15.49 2.44 -4.45
C LEU A 28 -15.23 3.94 -4.55
N ILE A 29 -14.00 4.39 -4.30
CA ILE A 29 -13.58 5.78 -4.50
C ILE A 29 -13.67 6.14 -5.99
N GLY A 30 -13.25 5.23 -6.89
CA GLY A 30 -13.38 5.41 -8.33
C GLY A 30 -14.83 5.63 -8.77
N ASN A 31 -15.80 4.96 -8.14
CA ASN A 31 -17.22 5.16 -8.45
C ASN A 31 -17.72 6.59 -8.14
N LEU A 32 -17.03 7.34 -7.28
CA LEU A 32 -17.35 8.75 -6.99
C LEU A 32 -17.07 9.66 -8.19
N SER A 33 -16.29 9.21 -9.19
CA SER A 33 -16.09 9.96 -10.43
C SER A 33 -17.34 10.00 -11.31
N ASN A 34 -18.40 9.28 -10.96
CA ASN A 34 -19.64 9.30 -11.70
C ASN A 34 -20.42 10.59 -11.39
N THR A 35 -20.26 11.59 -12.26
CA THR A 35 -20.92 12.90 -12.16
C THR A 35 -22.44 12.84 -12.34
N SER A 36 -23.00 11.73 -12.84
CA SER A 36 -24.45 11.55 -12.92
C SER A 36 -25.07 11.28 -11.55
N ASN A 37 -24.31 10.74 -10.61
CA ASN A 37 -24.76 10.40 -9.25
C ASN A 37 -24.21 11.36 -8.19
N TYR A 38 -23.12 12.07 -8.49
CA TYR A 38 -22.39 12.89 -7.53
C TYR A 38 -21.98 14.23 -8.15
N GLU A 39 -21.98 15.26 -7.31
CA GLU A 39 -21.40 16.56 -7.66
C GLU A 39 -20.10 16.74 -6.89
N TYR A 40 -19.03 17.08 -7.61
CA TYR A 40 -17.71 17.35 -7.03
C TYR A 40 -16.98 18.36 -7.90
N THR A 41 -16.10 19.14 -7.27
CA THR A 41 -15.25 20.08 -8.00
C THR A 41 -13.96 19.40 -8.45
N ALA A 42 -13.28 20.02 -9.42
CA ALA A 42 -11.93 19.58 -9.78
C ALA A 42 -10.97 19.60 -8.57
N GLU A 43 -11.18 20.52 -7.63
CA GLU A 43 -10.40 20.61 -6.39
C GLU A 43 -10.64 19.40 -5.47
N ASP A 44 -11.89 18.95 -5.33
CA ASP A 44 -12.24 17.77 -4.54
C ASP A 44 -11.58 16.50 -5.09
N ALA A 45 -11.67 16.32 -6.42
CA ALA A 45 -11.01 15.21 -7.10
C ALA A 45 -9.50 15.26 -6.90
N GLN A 46 -8.88 16.44 -7.03
CA GLN A 46 -7.45 16.62 -6.84
C GLN A 46 -7.02 16.32 -5.40
N LYS A 47 -7.79 16.74 -4.39
CA LYS A 47 -7.53 16.44 -2.97
C LYS A 47 -7.55 14.93 -2.71
N ILE A 48 -8.55 14.23 -3.23
CA ILE A 48 -8.67 12.77 -3.11
C ILE A 48 -7.47 12.08 -3.75
N LEU A 49 -7.14 12.41 -5.00
CA LEU A 49 -6.03 11.80 -5.72
C LEU A 49 -4.69 12.07 -5.02
N THR A 50 -4.47 13.29 -4.56
CA THR A 50 -3.23 13.69 -3.84
C THR A 50 -3.07 12.92 -2.54
N ALA A 51 -4.15 12.74 -1.77
CA ALA A 51 -4.12 11.96 -0.54
C ALA A 51 -3.74 10.48 -0.80
N LEU A 52 -4.33 9.87 -1.82
CA LEU A 52 -4.04 8.48 -2.20
C LEU A 52 -2.60 8.31 -2.71
N ASP A 53 -2.10 9.25 -3.52
CA ASP A 53 -0.72 9.21 -4.02
C ASP A 53 0.31 9.35 -2.89
N ASN A 54 0.06 10.24 -1.92
CA ASN A 54 0.91 10.38 -0.74
C ASN A 54 0.97 9.11 0.10
N GLU A 55 -0.17 8.47 0.35
CA GLU A 55 -0.20 7.20 1.09
C GLU A 55 0.56 6.10 0.32
N MET A 56 0.44 6.05 -1.01
CA MET A 56 1.18 5.13 -1.85
C MET A 56 2.70 5.39 -1.82
N LYS A 57 3.13 6.66 -1.80
CA LYS A 57 4.55 7.02 -1.62
C LYS A 57 5.09 6.55 -0.28
N LEU A 58 4.34 6.76 0.81
CA LEU A 58 4.72 6.28 2.15
C LEU A 58 4.81 4.76 2.21
N LEU A 59 3.86 4.06 1.58
CA LEU A 59 3.88 2.61 1.46
C LEU A 59 5.16 2.13 0.74
N LYS A 60 5.47 2.69 -0.42
CA LYS A 60 6.68 2.38 -1.20
C LYS A 60 7.94 2.63 -0.38
N ALA A 61 8.03 3.76 0.31
CA ALA A 61 9.17 4.12 1.16
C ALA A 61 9.39 3.09 2.29
N LYS A 62 8.32 2.63 2.96
CA LYS A 62 8.41 1.60 4.02
C LYS A 62 8.93 0.27 3.47
N PHE A 63 8.45 -0.18 2.31
CA PHE A 63 8.93 -1.41 1.69
C PHE A 63 10.38 -1.29 1.21
N GLN A 64 10.75 -0.18 0.58
CA GLN A 64 12.12 0.09 0.16
C GLN A 64 13.08 0.14 1.34
N ALA A 65 12.71 0.82 2.44
CA ALA A 65 13.51 0.84 3.67
C ALA A 65 13.70 -0.57 4.25
N GLY A 66 12.65 -1.40 4.24
CA GLY A 66 12.74 -2.80 4.67
C GLY A 66 13.65 -3.66 3.79
N ILE A 67 13.66 -3.44 2.48
CA ILE A 67 14.56 -4.12 1.53
C ILE A 67 16.00 -3.64 1.75
N ALA A 68 16.21 -2.32 1.77
CA ALA A 68 17.54 -1.70 1.92
C ALA A 68 18.21 -2.04 3.25
N ARG A 69 17.42 -2.23 4.33
CA ARG A 69 17.95 -2.70 5.61
C ARG A 69 18.50 -4.12 5.52
N ARG A 70 17.87 -5.01 4.75
CA ARG A 70 18.38 -6.38 4.53
C ARG A 70 19.64 -6.44 3.68
N SER A 71 19.85 -5.48 2.77
CA SER A 71 21.07 -5.40 1.96
C SER A 71 22.22 -4.68 2.65
N ARG A 72 21.96 -3.85 3.68
CA ARG A 72 22.99 -3.09 4.40
C ARG A 72 23.75 -3.92 5.45
N ASP A 73 23.23 -5.09 5.83
CA ASP A 73 23.90 -6.03 6.73
C ASP A 73 25.04 -6.83 6.05
N GLU A 74 25.27 -6.64 4.74
CA GLU A 74 26.43 -7.17 4.00
C GLU A 74 27.52 -6.09 3.85
N PHE A 75 28.12 -5.67 4.96
CA PHE A 75 29.44 -5.01 4.92
C PHE A 75 30.51 -6.04 5.28
N LYS A 76 31.24 -6.55 4.28
CA LYS A 76 32.47 -7.32 4.48
C LYS A 76 33.68 -6.45 4.14
N LEU A 77 34.48 -6.13 5.15
CA LEU A 77 35.90 -5.87 4.98
C LEU A 77 36.62 -7.20 5.24
N GLY A 78 36.83 -7.96 4.17
CA GLY A 78 37.48 -9.26 4.19
C GLY A 78 37.54 -9.84 2.79
#